data_AF-A0ABD0TLJ0-F1
#
_entry.id   AF-A0ABD0TLJ0-F1
#
_cell.length_a   1.000
_cell.length_b   1.000
_cell.length_c   1.000
_cell.angle_alpha   90.00
_cell.angle_beta   90.00
_cell.angle_gamma   90.00
#
_symmetry.space_group_name_H-M   'P 1'
#
loop_
_entity.id
_entity.type
_entity.pdbx_description
1 polymer ?
#
loop_
_entity_poly.entity_id
_entity_poly.type
_entity_poly.pdbx_seq_one_letter_code
_entity_poly.pdbx_strand_id
1 'polypeptide(L)'
;MDPLAPTALAVSNEFMGRLGSGLSLLRDHGKKVQKYVMKNRKLEILTKKTCKSVVNIVLVEAKDLPDGPTTGSNGLYCKFKLGAETHKSKQVSKSKSMWCERFNIYLYEENNLEVTVWHKGKQKNFMGRCVIDLSRFEREKTHDLWLELECGYGSLHLLVTVSGSTRCTPADGIPTTNGIHTTTLEKEEFSWYKLDNWSEVGQLLVTVHGARGLSALGLSGKADAYCVLELDNSRVQTHTVSATNEHNWNKTYFFGVNDITSTLDITVCDESIINSVRGETLGKLSVPLLRINNEEKRWYALKDRSKKSNAKGNCPRILLQMSVVWNPIKASVRVLSPRETKYVQKPPKFNIPLIYSNLKFIRDIFNAIYVANEHYKRAFEWENRELSVAALVGWLAFWYVFRIWMAPLLALGPFMYYWIGQRGNRNALVLLNQSEEEQSDDELENHKDDKTIKTRLYGLQDLTFTIKNAIDYIVSLVERLKNLVNFTVPYLSYLAMAAMAIVAFALYLVPINYLIMALGIYKFTRKFLNPDRVPNNDVLDFISRVPDNEVLKQWRELKVPEPNLNRVNSTRRQATITDLEKAT
;
A
#
# COMPACT_ATOMS: atom_id res chain seq x y z
N MET A 1 -42.95 -85.93 23.36
CA MET A 1 -42.52 -85.29 22.10
C MET A 1 -42.38 -83.83 22.41
N ASP A 2 -41.15 -83.32 22.47
CA ASP A 2 -40.89 -81.88 22.55
C ASP A 2 -39.76 -81.55 21.58
N PRO A 3 -40.04 -80.79 20.50
CA PRO A 3 -39.04 -80.12 19.69
C PRO A 3 -38.75 -78.76 20.32
N LEU A 4 -37.51 -78.26 20.25
CA LEU A 4 -37.12 -76.83 20.21
C LEU A 4 -35.64 -76.69 20.63
N ALA A 5 -34.74 -76.95 19.67
CA ALA A 5 -33.41 -76.35 19.69
C ALA A 5 -33.48 -75.05 18.87
N PRO A 6 -33.13 -73.86 19.41
CA PRO A 6 -33.01 -72.67 18.61
C PRO A 6 -31.68 -72.66 17.85
N THR A 7 -31.78 -72.58 16.54
CA THR A 7 -30.70 -72.28 15.60
C THR A 7 -30.07 -70.93 15.93
N ALA A 8 -28.78 -70.92 16.29
CA ALA A 8 -28.02 -69.70 16.45
C ALA A 8 -27.85 -69.01 15.09
N LEU A 9 -28.40 -67.80 14.93
CA LEU A 9 -28.16 -66.93 13.78
C LEU A 9 -26.69 -66.47 13.82
N ALA A 10 -25.84 -67.11 13.02
CA ALA A 10 -24.49 -66.64 12.77
C ALA A 10 -24.55 -65.32 11.98
N VAL A 11 -24.34 -64.20 12.66
CA VAL A 11 -24.13 -62.90 12.02
C VAL A 11 -22.78 -62.95 11.30
N SER A 12 -22.74 -62.62 10.01
CA SER A 12 -21.51 -62.68 9.23
C SER A 12 -20.46 -61.69 9.74
N ASN A 13 -19.21 -62.15 9.88
CA ASN A 13 -18.07 -61.32 10.32
C ASN A 13 -17.86 -60.09 9.41
N GLU A 14 -18.31 -60.15 8.16
CA GLU A 14 -18.24 -59.05 7.20
C GLU A 14 -19.18 -57.89 7.57
N PHE A 15 -20.37 -58.18 8.13
CA PHE A 15 -21.32 -57.17 8.57
C PHE A 15 -20.85 -56.45 9.84
N MET A 16 -20.26 -57.18 10.79
CA MET A 16 -19.61 -56.58 11.98
C MET A 16 -18.39 -55.74 11.61
N GLY A 17 -17.59 -56.15 10.62
CA GLY A 17 -16.46 -55.36 10.12
C GLY A 17 -16.87 -54.01 9.51
N ARG A 18 -18.00 -53.99 8.77
CA ARG A 18 -18.56 -52.76 8.19
C ARG A 18 -19.20 -51.84 9.24
N LEU A 19 -19.83 -52.39 10.27
CA LEU A 19 -20.34 -51.62 11.41
C LEU A 19 -19.21 -51.01 12.24
N GLY A 20 -18.13 -51.76 12.47
CA GLY A 20 -16.92 -51.26 13.15
C GLY A 20 -16.19 -50.14 12.38
N SER A 21 -16.12 -50.25 11.05
CA SER A 21 -15.51 -49.20 10.22
C SER A 21 -16.38 -47.94 10.16
N GLY A 22 -17.71 -48.07 10.08
CA GLY A 22 -18.64 -46.92 10.15
C GLY A 22 -18.61 -46.21 11.50
N LEU A 23 -18.55 -46.96 12.61
CA LEU A 23 -18.48 -46.41 13.96
C LEU A 23 -17.14 -45.73 14.26
N SER A 24 -16.02 -46.24 13.73
CA SER A 24 -14.72 -45.58 13.85
C SER A 24 -14.65 -44.27 13.06
N LEU A 25 -15.27 -44.22 11.88
CA LEU A 25 -15.42 -42.99 11.08
C LEU A 25 -16.28 -41.94 11.79
N LEU A 26 -17.40 -42.35 12.40
CA LEU A 26 -18.23 -41.48 13.22
C LEU A 26 -17.52 -41.02 14.50
N ARG A 27 -16.70 -41.87 15.12
CA ARG A 27 -15.89 -41.50 16.29
C ARG A 27 -14.80 -40.50 15.94
N ASP A 28 -14.12 -40.66 14.79
CA ASP A 28 -13.11 -39.70 14.34
C ASP A 28 -13.72 -38.40 13.83
N HIS A 29 -14.91 -38.46 13.21
CA HIS A 29 -15.70 -37.28 12.90
C HIS A 29 -16.16 -36.57 14.19
N GLY A 30 -16.63 -37.32 15.18
CA GLY A 30 -17.00 -36.83 16.51
C GLY A 30 -15.82 -36.18 17.24
N LYS A 31 -14.63 -36.78 17.21
CA LYS A 31 -13.40 -36.18 17.76
C LYS A 31 -12.99 -34.91 17.02
N LYS A 32 -13.11 -34.86 15.69
CA LYS A 32 -12.86 -33.65 14.89
C LYS A 32 -13.86 -32.55 15.27
N VAL A 33 -15.15 -32.85 15.32
CA VAL A 33 -16.21 -31.92 15.72
C VAL A 33 -16.00 -31.45 17.15
N GLN A 34 -15.69 -32.34 18.09
CA GLN A 34 -15.41 -31.98 19.48
C GLN A 34 -14.16 -31.11 19.61
N LYS A 35 -13.12 -31.37 18.82
CA LYS A 35 -11.91 -30.53 18.75
C LYS A 35 -12.22 -29.15 18.15
N TYR A 36 -13.10 -29.08 17.15
CA TYR A 36 -13.60 -27.82 16.59
C TYR A 36 -14.45 -27.05 17.61
N VAL A 37 -15.39 -27.71 18.29
CA VAL A 37 -16.27 -27.12 19.32
C VAL A 37 -15.47 -26.66 20.54
N MET A 38 -14.50 -27.44 21.03
CA MET A 38 -13.60 -27.00 22.12
C MET A 38 -12.70 -25.84 21.70
N LYS A 39 -12.18 -25.84 20.45
CA LYS A 39 -11.40 -24.72 19.92
C LYS A 39 -12.25 -23.45 19.84
N ASN A 40 -13.51 -23.58 19.40
CA ASN A 40 -14.47 -22.46 19.33
C ASN A 40 -14.90 -21.98 20.71
N ARG A 41 -15.16 -22.89 21.67
CA ARG A 41 -15.53 -22.53 23.05
C ARG A 41 -14.39 -21.84 23.79
N LYS A 42 -13.14 -22.27 23.56
CA LYS A 42 -11.95 -21.59 24.09
C LYS A 42 -11.77 -20.20 23.47
N LEU A 43 -12.10 -20.05 22.20
CA LEU A 43 -12.15 -18.75 21.51
C LEU A 43 -13.28 -17.86 22.06
N GLU A 44 -14.48 -18.42 22.31
CA GLU A 44 -15.63 -17.72 22.90
C GLU A 44 -15.37 -17.21 24.32
N ILE A 45 -14.63 -17.98 25.12
CA ILE A 45 -14.23 -17.56 26.47
C ILE A 45 -13.16 -16.45 26.38
N LEU A 46 -12.29 -16.48 25.36
CA LEU A 46 -11.34 -15.41 25.04
C LEU A 46 -12.02 -14.15 24.47
N THR A 47 -13.12 -14.29 23.74
CA THR A 47 -13.92 -13.14 23.26
C THR A 47 -14.82 -12.54 24.34
N LYS A 48 -15.19 -13.29 25.40
CA LYS A 48 -15.88 -12.74 26.58
C LYS A 48 -14.97 -11.95 27.53
N LYS A 49 -13.65 -12.14 27.48
CA LYS A 49 -12.71 -11.15 28.04
C LYS A 49 -12.68 -9.97 27.07
N THR A 50 -13.32 -8.87 27.42
CA THR A 50 -13.31 -7.63 26.65
C THR A 50 -11.87 -7.23 26.34
N CYS A 51 -11.45 -7.46 25.10
CA CYS A 51 -10.14 -7.06 24.59
C CYS A 51 -9.99 -5.54 24.75
N LYS A 52 -8.90 -5.10 25.39
CA LYS A 52 -8.70 -3.68 25.69
C LYS A 52 -8.05 -2.93 24.53
N SER A 53 -7.24 -3.61 23.71
CA SER A 53 -6.48 -3.05 22.59
C SER A 53 -5.91 -4.15 21.68
N VAL A 54 -5.54 -3.82 20.46
CA VAL A 54 -4.83 -4.68 19.51
C VAL A 54 -3.38 -4.21 19.39
N VAL A 55 -2.44 -5.14 19.54
CA VAL A 55 -1.01 -4.91 19.35
C VAL A 55 -0.62 -5.40 17.96
N ASN A 56 -0.18 -4.48 17.12
CA ASN A 56 0.37 -4.77 15.81
C ASN A 56 1.89 -4.83 15.92
N ILE A 57 2.49 -5.93 15.47
CA ILE A 57 3.93 -6.19 15.51
C ILE A 57 4.39 -6.50 14.09
N VAL A 58 5.34 -5.72 13.58
CA VAL A 58 6.03 -6.00 12.32
C VAL A 58 7.45 -6.46 12.64
N LEU A 59 7.73 -7.72 12.34
CA LEU A 59 9.06 -8.30 12.42
C LEU A 59 9.82 -7.98 11.15
N VAL A 60 10.80 -7.08 11.25
CA VAL A 60 11.59 -6.62 10.11
C VAL A 60 12.76 -7.57 9.89
N GLU A 61 13.79 -7.47 10.74
CA GLU A 61 15.05 -8.19 10.59
C GLU A 61 15.71 -8.52 11.93
N ALA A 62 16.72 -9.39 11.89
CA ALA A 62 17.63 -9.63 12.99
C ALA A 62 19.08 -9.53 12.51
N LYS A 63 19.93 -8.84 13.29
CA LYS A 63 21.35 -8.64 13.03
C LYS A 63 22.22 -9.36 14.07
N ASP A 64 23.45 -9.69 13.68
CA ASP A 64 24.51 -10.22 14.56
C ASP A 64 24.12 -11.47 15.37
N LEU A 65 23.33 -12.36 14.75
CA LEU A 65 22.90 -13.61 15.36
C LEU A 65 24.04 -14.65 15.43
N PRO A 66 24.16 -15.39 16.55
CA PRO A 66 25.24 -16.34 16.77
C PRO A 66 25.23 -17.48 15.73
N ASP A 67 26.42 -17.99 15.40
CA ASP A 67 26.58 -19.14 14.49
C ASP A 67 26.01 -20.41 15.11
N GLY A 68 24.97 -20.95 14.47
CA GLY A 68 24.41 -22.25 14.80
C GLY A 68 25.29 -23.38 14.28
N PRO A 69 25.12 -24.62 14.78
CA PRO A 69 25.88 -25.76 14.32
C PRO A 69 25.71 -25.97 12.80
N THR A 70 26.82 -26.24 12.12
CA THR A 70 27.01 -26.24 10.64
C THR A 70 26.26 -27.33 9.86
N THR A 71 25.25 -27.99 10.43
CA THR A 71 24.62 -29.19 9.85
C THR A 71 23.11 -29.06 9.62
N GLY A 72 22.75 -28.68 8.39
CA GLY A 72 21.42 -28.90 7.79
C GLY A 72 20.31 -27.87 8.13
N SER A 73 19.49 -27.55 7.11
CA SER A 73 18.30 -26.66 7.13
C SER A 73 18.40 -25.48 8.13
N ASN A 74 19.02 -24.38 7.71
CA ASN A 74 19.20 -23.18 8.52
C ASN A 74 17.97 -22.27 8.53
N GLY A 75 16.86 -22.72 9.12
CA GLY A 75 15.62 -21.93 9.25
C GLY A 75 15.54 -21.19 10.60
N LEU A 76 15.64 -19.86 10.59
CA LEU A 76 15.36 -18.99 11.72
C LEU A 76 13.87 -18.66 11.79
N TYR A 77 13.30 -18.68 12.99
CA TYR A 77 11.95 -18.20 13.22
C TYR A 77 11.82 -17.54 14.60
N CYS A 78 10.96 -16.55 14.69
CA CYS A 78 10.62 -15.89 15.93
C CYS A 78 9.29 -16.41 16.47
N LYS A 79 9.18 -16.50 17.79
CA LYS A 79 7.94 -16.81 18.48
C LYS A 79 7.59 -15.65 19.41
N PHE A 80 6.40 -15.11 19.21
CA PHE A 80 5.82 -14.05 20.01
C PHE A 80 4.86 -14.67 21.02
N LYS A 81 4.92 -14.23 22.26
CA LYS A 81 4.01 -14.66 23.33
C LYS A 81 3.53 -13.43 24.10
N LEU A 82 2.22 -13.27 24.18
CA LEU A 82 1.55 -12.22 24.94
C LEU A 82 0.40 -12.89 25.72
N GLY A 83 0.57 -13.07 27.03
CA GLY A 83 -0.33 -13.89 27.84
C GLY A 83 -0.51 -15.30 27.29
N ALA A 84 -1.76 -15.64 26.96
CA ALA A 84 -2.13 -16.95 26.42
C ALA A 84 -1.95 -17.08 24.90
N GLU A 85 -1.78 -15.97 24.17
CA GLU A 85 -1.62 -15.99 22.72
C GLU A 85 -0.15 -16.21 22.35
N THR A 86 0.08 -17.17 21.45
CA THR A 86 1.42 -17.43 20.90
C THR A 86 1.38 -17.50 19.38
N HIS A 87 2.20 -16.69 18.73
CA HIS A 87 2.35 -16.65 17.28
C HIS A 87 3.78 -17.04 16.87
N LYS A 88 3.92 -17.67 15.71
CA LYS A 88 5.21 -18.05 15.14
C LYS A 88 5.35 -17.43 13.77
N SER A 89 6.53 -16.90 13.46
CA SER A 89 6.85 -16.38 12.14
C SER A 89 7.15 -17.50 11.15
N LYS A 90 7.21 -17.11 9.87
CA LYS A 90 7.79 -17.94 8.81
C LYS A 90 9.25 -18.25 9.10
N GLN A 91 9.70 -19.39 8.58
CA GLN A 91 11.11 -19.77 8.64
C GLN A 91 11.86 -19.07 7.51
N VAL A 92 12.95 -18.40 7.87
CA VAL A 92 13.80 -17.65 6.95
C VAL A 92 15.24 -18.17 7.05
N SER A 93 15.98 -18.15 5.95
CA SER A 93 17.38 -18.59 5.96
C SER A 93 18.27 -17.63 6.77
N LYS A 94 19.27 -18.17 7.47
CA LYS A 94 20.24 -17.35 8.23
C LYS A 94 20.95 -16.30 7.36
N SER A 95 21.22 -16.60 6.08
CA SER A 95 21.88 -15.68 5.14
C SER A 95 21.09 -14.40 4.82
N LYS A 96 19.78 -14.40 5.06
CA LYS A 96 18.89 -13.26 4.82
C LYS A 96 17.87 -13.22 5.95
N SER A 97 18.29 -12.84 7.16
CA SER A 97 17.49 -12.77 8.38
C SER A 97 16.43 -11.65 8.39
N MET A 98 15.68 -11.51 7.29
CA MET A 98 14.58 -10.58 7.12
C MET A 98 13.27 -11.35 6.97
N TRP A 99 12.32 -11.12 7.87
CA TRP A 99 10.99 -11.74 7.79
C TRP A 99 9.99 -10.82 7.10
N CYS A 100 10.05 -9.52 7.40
CA CYS A 100 9.09 -8.52 6.92
C CYS A 100 7.63 -8.98 7.09
N GLU A 101 7.34 -9.61 8.24
CA GLU A 101 6.07 -10.25 8.53
C GLU A 101 5.31 -9.50 9.62
N ARG A 102 3.99 -9.46 9.48
CA ARG A 102 3.09 -8.74 10.39
C ARG A 102 2.25 -9.70 11.21
N PHE A 103 2.12 -9.40 12.50
CA PHE A 103 1.27 -10.09 13.46
C PHE A 103 0.34 -9.09 14.13
N ASN A 104 -0.92 -9.47 14.32
CA ASN A 104 -1.83 -8.73 15.20
C ASN A 104 -2.16 -9.67 16.38
N ILE A 105 -1.94 -9.19 17.60
CA ILE A 105 -2.15 -9.95 18.84
C ILE A 105 -3.09 -9.11 19.73
N TYR A 106 -4.01 -9.76 20.43
CA TYR A 106 -4.99 -9.06 21.27
C TYR A 106 -4.46 -8.85 22.69
N LEU A 107 -4.57 -7.61 23.19
CA LEU A 107 -4.14 -7.24 24.53
C LEU A 107 -5.32 -7.33 25.51
N TYR A 108 -5.13 -8.15 26.55
CA TYR A 108 -6.12 -8.38 27.60
C TYR A 108 -5.70 -7.73 28.93
N GLU A 109 -4.90 -8.43 29.73
CA GLU A 109 -4.48 -8.00 31.07
C GLU A 109 -2.96 -7.88 31.21
N GLU A 110 -2.20 -8.74 30.51
CA GLU A 110 -0.73 -8.74 30.56
C GLU A 110 -0.14 -7.81 29.51
N ASN A 111 0.76 -6.92 29.92
CA ASN A 111 1.41 -5.94 29.04
C ASN A 111 2.80 -6.36 28.55
N ASN A 112 3.33 -7.51 29.01
CA ASN A 112 4.68 -7.93 28.66
C ASN A 112 4.66 -8.84 27.43
N LEU A 113 5.21 -8.34 26.32
CA LEU A 113 5.40 -9.08 25.08
C LEU A 113 6.75 -9.80 25.13
N GLU A 114 6.72 -11.13 25.19
CA GLU A 114 7.92 -11.97 25.14
C GLU A 114 8.19 -12.39 23.69
N VAL A 115 9.38 -12.04 23.19
CA VAL A 115 9.86 -12.39 21.85
C VAL A 115 11.03 -13.34 21.98
N THR A 116 10.95 -14.50 21.35
CA THR A 116 12.01 -15.52 21.39
C THR A 116 12.44 -15.91 19.99
N VAL A 117 13.75 -15.95 19.75
CA VAL A 117 14.35 -16.31 18.46
C VAL A 117 14.85 -17.75 18.54
N TRP A 118 14.47 -18.55 17.53
CA TRP A 118 14.77 -19.97 17.46
C TRP A 118 15.42 -20.32 16.12
N HIS A 119 16.40 -21.21 16.16
CA HIS A 119 16.96 -21.87 14.99
C HIS A 119 16.44 -23.30 14.90
N LYS A 120 15.92 -23.66 13.72
CA LYS A 120 15.35 -24.99 13.46
C LYS A 120 16.29 -25.80 12.58
N GLY A 121 17.24 -26.50 13.19
CA GLY A 121 18.02 -27.58 12.57
C GLY A 121 17.37 -28.96 12.82
N LYS A 122 18.19 -29.98 13.09
CA LYS A 122 17.71 -31.30 13.58
C LYS A 122 17.03 -31.22 14.96
N GLN A 123 17.53 -30.31 15.81
CA GLN A 123 16.95 -29.95 17.09
C GLN A 123 16.61 -28.46 17.09
N LYS A 124 15.67 -28.04 17.93
CA LYS A 124 15.32 -26.62 18.10
C LYS A 124 16.36 -25.98 19.01
N ASN A 125 17.17 -25.08 18.47
CA ASN A 125 18.14 -24.33 19.25
C ASN A 125 17.56 -22.95 19.62
N PHE A 126 17.66 -22.59 20.89
CA PHE A 126 17.25 -21.27 21.38
C PHE A 126 18.39 -20.29 21.14
N MET A 127 18.11 -19.16 20.50
CA MET A 127 19.15 -18.17 20.18
C MET A 127 19.12 -16.96 21.09
N GLY A 128 17.93 -16.54 21.53
CA GLY A 128 17.79 -15.40 22.42
C GLY A 128 16.33 -15.05 22.72
N ARG A 129 16.15 -14.23 23.75
CA ARG A 129 14.86 -13.69 24.19
C ARG A 129 14.98 -12.19 24.41
N CYS A 130 13.87 -11.50 24.17
CA CYS A 130 13.66 -10.12 24.56
C CYS A 130 12.25 -9.99 25.15
N VAL A 131 12.10 -9.17 26.20
CA VAL A 131 10.80 -8.87 26.82
C VAL A 131 10.55 -7.38 26.70
N ILE A 132 9.38 -7.02 26.16
CA ILE A 132 8.98 -5.64 25.87
C ILE A 132 7.76 -5.32 26.74
N ASP A 133 7.86 -4.28 27.56
CA ASP A 133 6.74 -3.78 28.35
C ASP A 133 5.91 -2.79 27.53
N LEU A 134 4.71 -3.21 27.11
CA LEU A 134 3.83 -2.44 26.25
C LEU A 134 3.23 -1.20 26.93
N SER A 135 3.32 -1.09 28.26
CA SER A 135 2.76 0.05 29.01
C SER A 135 3.53 1.35 28.81
N ARG A 136 4.82 1.26 28.45
CA ARG A 136 5.72 2.40 28.27
C ARG A 136 5.53 3.12 26.94
N PHE A 137 4.86 2.48 25.98
CA PHE A 137 4.70 3.03 24.64
C PHE A 137 3.44 3.88 24.53
N GLU A 138 3.56 5.01 23.84
CA GLU A 138 2.42 5.83 23.45
C GLU A 138 1.45 5.00 22.61
N ARG A 139 0.17 5.03 22.99
CA ARG A 139 -0.89 4.38 22.21
C ARG A 139 -1.07 5.12 20.88
N GLU A 140 -1.54 4.38 19.88
CA GLU A 140 -1.88 4.92 18.55
C GLU A 140 -0.71 5.52 17.78
N LYS A 141 0.51 5.19 18.19
CA LYS A 141 1.75 5.54 17.49
C LYS A 141 2.56 4.28 17.22
N THR A 142 3.18 4.23 16.06
CA THR A 142 4.11 3.15 15.70
C THR A 142 5.50 3.50 16.22
N HIS A 143 6.07 2.61 17.02
CA HIS A 143 7.41 2.75 17.59
C HIS A 143 8.38 1.82 16.86
N ASP A 144 9.52 2.37 16.45
CA ASP A 144 10.61 1.64 15.79
C ASP A 144 11.67 1.24 16.82
N LEU A 145 11.88 -0.06 17.00
CA LEU A 145 12.67 -0.61 18.10
C LEU A 145 13.77 -1.55 17.58
N TRP A 146 15.01 -1.21 17.95
CA TRP A 146 16.14 -2.13 17.93
C TRP A 146 16.35 -2.69 19.33
N LEU A 147 16.18 -4.00 19.47
CA LEU A 147 16.18 -4.69 20.76
C LEU A 147 17.31 -5.71 20.81
N GLU A 148 18.23 -5.52 21.75
CA GLU A 148 19.28 -6.48 22.03
C GLU A 148 18.71 -7.73 22.71
N LEU A 149 19.17 -8.91 22.31
CA LEU A 149 18.75 -10.17 22.91
C LEU A 149 19.44 -10.37 24.27
N GLU A 150 18.72 -10.87 25.27
CA GLU A 150 19.22 -11.10 26.65
C GLU A 150 20.51 -11.94 26.72
N CYS A 151 20.78 -12.76 25.70
CA CYS A 151 21.99 -13.59 25.64
C CYS A 151 23.22 -12.85 25.07
N GLY A 152 23.13 -11.56 24.74
CA GLY A 152 24.25 -10.72 24.28
C GLY A 152 24.68 -10.94 22.82
N TYR A 153 24.02 -11.83 22.08
CA TYR A 153 24.33 -12.13 20.68
C TYR A 153 23.15 -11.77 19.77
N GLY A 154 23.23 -10.58 19.18
CA GLY A 154 22.34 -10.14 18.13
C GLY A 154 21.25 -9.16 18.58
N SER A 155 20.78 -8.40 17.59
CA SER A 155 19.75 -7.37 17.75
C SER A 155 18.55 -7.67 16.86
N LEU A 156 17.35 -7.42 17.37
CA LEU A 156 16.09 -7.65 16.69
C LEU A 156 15.42 -6.32 16.35
N HIS A 157 14.99 -6.16 15.10
CA HIS A 157 14.30 -4.97 14.62
C HIS A 157 12.79 -5.21 14.53
N LEU A 158 12.03 -4.48 15.33
CA LEU A 158 10.59 -4.62 15.48
C LEU A 158 9.89 -3.26 15.40
N LEU A 159 8.80 -3.19 14.65
CA LEU A 159 7.83 -2.10 14.76
C LEU A 159 6.66 -2.55 15.62
N VAL A 160 6.36 -1.81 16.69
CA VAL A 160 5.26 -2.14 17.61
C VAL A 160 4.25 -0.99 17.62
N THR A 161 2.96 -1.30 17.54
CA THR A 161 1.88 -0.31 17.64
C THR A 161 0.73 -0.85 18.48
N VAL A 162 0.41 -0.16 19.57
CA VAL A 162 -0.74 -0.48 20.43
C VAL A 162 -1.92 0.39 19.98
N SER A 163 -3.00 -0.21 19.50
CA SER A 163 -4.14 0.52 18.90
C SER A 163 -5.49 -0.12 19.25
N GLY A 164 -6.61 0.46 18.81
CA GLY A 164 -7.94 -0.14 18.99
C GLY A 164 -8.53 -0.03 20.40
N SER A 165 -8.02 0.83 21.27
CA SER A 165 -8.60 1.01 22.62
C SER A 165 -9.90 1.80 22.61
N THR A 166 -10.91 1.28 23.32
CA THR A 166 -12.22 1.91 23.59
C THR A 166 -12.20 2.89 24.76
N ARG A 167 -11.15 2.93 25.60
CA ARG A 167 -11.11 3.76 26.81
C ARG A 167 -10.05 4.88 26.76
N CYS A 168 -10.56 6.09 27.04
CA CYS A 168 -9.91 7.36 27.43
C CYS A 168 -9.54 8.35 26.30
N THR A 169 -10.55 9.13 25.87
CA THR A 169 -10.73 10.51 26.37
C THR A 169 -12.21 10.92 26.24
N PRO A 170 -13.00 10.95 27.33
CA PRO A 170 -13.86 12.09 27.58
C PRO A 170 -12.98 13.22 28.11
N ALA A 171 -13.06 14.39 27.50
CA ALA A 171 -12.72 15.62 28.19
C ALA A 171 -13.63 15.68 29.43
N ASP A 172 -13.08 15.41 30.61
CA ASP A 172 -13.77 15.71 31.86
C ASP A 172 -13.90 17.24 31.94
N GLY A 173 -15.15 17.69 31.90
CA GLY A 173 -15.55 19.08 31.96
C GLY A 173 -15.30 19.68 33.34
N ILE A 174 -14.06 20.12 33.57
CA ILE A 174 -13.75 21.18 34.53
C ILE A 174 -13.48 22.44 33.70
N PRO A 175 -14.38 23.43 33.68
CA PRO A 175 -14.10 24.71 33.04
C PRO A 175 -13.20 25.50 33.98
N THR A 176 -11.89 25.21 33.94
CA THR A 176 -10.90 26.15 34.45
C THR A 176 -10.56 27.09 33.31
N THR A 177 -11.01 28.33 33.49
CA THR A 177 -10.68 29.48 32.69
C THR A 177 -9.16 29.56 32.56
N ASN A 178 -8.62 29.27 31.37
CA ASN A 178 -7.39 29.81 30.79
C ASN A 178 -6.93 28.88 29.65
N GLY A 179 -6.95 29.39 28.42
CA GLY A 179 -6.28 28.76 27.28
C GLY A 179 -7.15 27.79 26.48
N ILE A 180 -7.68 28.29 25.38
CA ILE A 180 -8.15 27.49 24.25
C ILE A 180 -6.93 26.72 23.71
N HIS A 181 -6.66 25.51 24.20
CA HIS A 181 -5.83 24.54 23.50
C HIS A 181 -6.71 23.80 22.49
N THR A 182 -7.10 24.51 21.43
CA THR A 182 -7.44 23.83 20.18
C THR A 182 -6.23 22.98 19.83
N THR A 183 -6.42 21.70 19.53
CA THR A 183 -5.36 20.79 19.04
C THR A 183 -4.96 21.20 17.62
N THR A 184 -4.49 22.43 17.45
CA THR A 184 -3.90 22.95 16.23
C THR A 184 -2.51 22.36 16.12
N LEU A 185 -2.25 21.64 15.04
CA LEU A 185 -0.88 21.32 14.62
C LEU A 185 -0.05 22.61 14.77
N GLU A 186 1.00 22.58 15.58
CA GLU A 186 1.83 23.75 15.81
C GLU A 186 2.59 24.06 14.52
N LYS A 187 1.97 24.87 13.65
CA LYS A 187 2.54 25.32 12.37
C LYS A 187 3.92 25.93 12.53
N GLU A 188 4.24 26.42 13.74
CA GLU A 188 5.53 26.98 14.10
C GLU A 188 6.66 25.94 14.13
N GLU A 189 6.41 24.66 14.42
CA GLU A 189 7.45 23.62 14.47
C GLU A 189 7.98 23.28 13.06
N PHE A 190 7.09 23.31 12.06
CA PHE A 190 7.40 22.96 10.66
C PHE A 190 7.57 24.19 9.75
N SER A 191 7.85 25.34 10.35
CA SER A 191 8.18 26.55 9.57
C SER A 191 9.45 26.35 8.73
N TRP A 192 9.49 26.96 7.55
CA TRP A 192 10.55 26.74 6.55
C TRP A 192 11.98 26.95 7.09
N TYR A 193 12.16 27.86 8.05
CA TYR A 193 13.45 28.21 8.63
C TYR A 193 13.93 27.26 9.75
N LYS A 194 13.07 26.41 10.32
CA LYS A 194 13.46 25.42 11.34
C LYS A 194 13.91 24.13 10.68
N LEU A 195 15.21 23.86 10.72
CA LEU A 195 15.86 22.72 10.05
C LEU A 195 16.33 21.62 11.01
N ASP A 196 15.85 21.63 12.26
CA ASP A 196 16.20 20.65 13.27
C ASP A 196 15.50 19.31 13.02
N ASN A 197 16.18 18.18 13.20
CA ASN A 197 15.67 16.83 12.91
C ASN A 197 15.26 16.61 11.42
N TRP A 198 16.13 15.95 10.66
CA TRP A 198 15.96 15.71 9.21
C TRP A 198 15.16 14.44 8.86
N SER A 199 14.84 13.59 9.84
CA SER A 199 14.05 12.37 9.59
C SER A 199 12.57 12.68 9.40
N GLU A 200 12.03 13.62 10.18
CA GLU A 200 10.62 14.01 10.15
C GLU A 200 10.46 15.33 9.38
N VAL A 201 9.66 15.27 8.31
CA VAL A 201 9.45 16.37 7.37
C VAL A 201 8.16 17.13 7.69
N GLY A 202 7.19 16.46 8.32
CA GLY A 202 5.90 17.03 8.69
C GLY A 202 5.09 16.13 9.60
N GLN A 203 3.89 16.57 9.92
CA GLN A 203 2.90 15.83 10.69
C GLN A 203 1.56 15.81 9.94
N LEU A 204 0.89 14.66 10.02
CA LEU A 204 -0.45 14.44 9.48
C LEU A 204 -1.40 14.14 10.64
N LEU A 205 -2.46 14.93 10.72
CA LEU A 205 -3.60 14.72 11.60
C LEU A 205 -4.76 14.11 10.80
N VAL A 206 -5.28 12.97 11.25
CA VAL A 206 -6.44 12.32 10.61
C VAL A 206 -7.52 12.07 11.64
N THR A 207 -8.66 12.73 11.46
CA THR A 207 -9.88 12.46 12.24
C THR A 207 -10.82 11.58 11.44
N VAL A 208 -11.07 10.39 11.97
CA VAL A 208 -12.03 9.43 11.41
C VAL A 208 -13.36 9.63 12.12
N HIS A 209 -14.33 10.23 11.43
CA HIS A 209 -15.64 10.48 11.99
C HIS A 209 -16.52 9.24 11.94
N GLY A 210 -16.74 8.71 10.74
CA GLY A 210 -17.65 7.58 10.56
C GLY A 210 -17.74 7.04 9.15
N ALA A 211 -18.48 5.96 8.96
CA ALA A 211 -18.75 5.34 7.65
C ALA A 211 -20.23 4.98 7.49
N ARG A 212 -20.69 4.93 6.24
CA ARG A 212 -22.07 4.61 5.86
C ARG A 212 -22.08 3.68 4.65
N GLY A 213 -23.14 2.87 4.52
CA GLY A 213 -23.38 2.08 3.32
C GLY A 213 -22.51 0.83 3.18
N LEU A 214 -21.86 0.40 4.27
CA LEU A 214 -21.05 -0.82 4.31
C LEU A 214 -21.98 -2.05 4.27
N SER A 215 -21.57 -3.08 3.54
CA SER A 215 -22.31 -4.35 3.47
C SER A 215 -21.46 -5.49 4.00
N ALA A 216 -21.98 -6.20 5.01
CA ALA A 216 -21.35 -7.42 5.52
C ALA A 216 -21.79 -8.64 4.72
N LEU A 217 -20.93 -9.65 4.66
CA LEU A 217 -21.22 -10.97 4.10
C LEU A 217 -22.08 -11.86 5.03
N GLY A 218 -22.51 -11.36 6.19
CA GLY A 218 -23.29 -12.11 7.18
C GLY A 218 -24.81 -12.07 6.95
N LEU A 219 -25.52 -13.06 7.50
CA LEU A 219 -26.99 -13.23 7.42
C LEU A 219 -27.81 -11.99 7.85
N SER A 220 -27.24 -11.13 8.71
CA SER A 220 -27.91 -9.92 9.20
C SER A 220 -27.68 -8.68 8.30
N GLY A 221 -26.75 -8.72 7.35
CA GLY A 221 -26.38 -7.58 6.49
C GLY A 221 -25.65 -6.41 7.20
N LYS A 222 -25.55 -6.42 8.53
CA LYS A 222 -24.85 -5.41 9.34
C LYS A 222 -23.40 -5.83 9.61
N ALA A 223 -22.45 -4.90 9.52
CA ALA A 223 -21.02 -5.14 9.70
C ALA A 223 -20.52 -4.68 11.07
N ASP A 224 -19.56 -5.41 11.64
CA ASP A 224 -18.81 -4.98 12.82
C ASP A 224 -17.53 -4.31 12.33
N ALA A 225 -17.61 -3.02 12.04
CA ALA A 225 -16.57 -2.35 11.28
C ALA A 225 -15.50 -1.69 12.16
N TYR A 226 -14.25 -1.79 11.69
CA TYR A 226 -13.13 -0.98 12.16
C TYR A 226 -12.34 -0.44 10.96
N CYS A 227 -11.66 0.68 11.17
CA CYS A 227 -10.81 1.30 10.17
C CYS A 227 -9.34 1.11 10.53
N VAL A 228 -8.56 0.83 9.50
CA VAL A 228 -7.11 0.70 9.57
C VAL A 228 -6.52 1.83 8.76
N LEU A 229 -5.68 2.64 9.39
CA LEU A 229 -4.95 3.73 8.77
C LEU A 229 -3.49 3.30 8.65
N GLU A 230 -2.95 3.32 7.43
CA GLU A 230 -1.56 2.99 7.13
C GLU A 230 -0.91 4.18 6.41
N LEU A 231 0.16 4.72 6.98
CA LEU A 231 1.04 5.68 6.33
C LEU A 231 2.45 5.07 6.31
N ASP A 232 2.94 4.72 5.12
CA ASP A 232 4.21 4.02 4.93
C ASP A 232 4.31 2.73 5.77
N ASN A 233 5.15 2.74 6.81
CA ASN A 233 5.33 1.63 7.77
C ASN A 233 4.53 1.82 9.07
N SER A 234 3.99 3.01 9.32
CA SER A 234 3.14 3.32 10.47
C SER A 234 1.72 2.84 10.22
N ARG A 235 1.16 2.13 11.21
CA ARG A 235 -0.18 1.53 11.09
C ARG A 235 -0.96 1.58 12.39
N VAL A 236 -2.10 2.24 12.34
CA VAL A 236 -3.01 2.38 13.48
C VAL A 236 -4.39 1.81 13.12
N GLN A 237 -5.10 1.31 14.13
CA GLN A 237 -6.44 0.74 13.99
C GLN A 237 -7.42 1.40 14.97
N THR A 238 -8.63 1.70 14.48
CA THR A 238 -9.73 2.22 15.30
C THR A 238 -10.32 1.13 16.19
N HIS A 239 -11.08 1.55 17.21
CA HIS A 239 -11.96 0.62 17.91
C HIS A 239 -13.03 0.07 16.95
N THR A 240 -13.52 -1.14 17.22
CA THR A 240 -14.61 -1.72 16.45
C THR A 240 -15.95 -1.21 16.94
N VAL A 241 -16.82 -0.86 16.00
CA VAL A 241 -18.21 -0.50 16.26
C VAL A 241 -19.09 -1.61 15.69
N SER A 242 -19.83 -2.28 16.57
CA SER A 242 -20.64 -3.45 16.20
C SER A 242 -22.01 -3.08 15.64
N ALA A 243 -22.46 -3.84 14.64
CA ALA A 243 -23.84 -4.01 14.19
C ALA A 243 -24.69 -2.74 13.93
N THR A 244 -24.10 -1.69 13.34
CA THR A 244 -24.83 -0.48 12.88
C THR A 244 -24.72 -0.26 11.37
N ASN A 245 -25.67 0.50 10.80
CA ASN A 245 -25.61 0.95 9.39
C ASN A 245 -24.76 2.24 9.24
N GLU A 246 -24.58 2.96 10.34
CA GLU A 246 -23.71 4.12 10.47
C GLU A 246 -22.73 3.85 11.60
N HIS A 247 -21.45 3.76 11.26
CA HIS A 247 -20.37 3.55 12.22
C HIS A 247 -19.78 4.91 12.57
N ASN A 248 -19.81 5.30 13.85
CA ASN A 248 -19.22 6.55 14.32
C ASN A 248 -18.03 6.23 15.22
N TRP A 249 -16.83 6.59 14.78
CA TRP A 249 -15.60 6.42 15.56
C TRP A 249 -15.16 7.71 16.26
N ASN A 250 -15.35 8.87 15.61
CA ASN A 250 -14.97 10.21 16.09
C ASN A 250 -13.64 10.24 16.84
N LYS A 251 -12.57 9.76 16.18
CA LYS A 251 -11.25 9.65 16.78
C LYS A 251 -10.17 10.21 15.87
N THR A 252 -9.21 10.88 16.49
CA THR A 252 -8.13 11.59 15.81
C THR A 252 -6.81 10.85 16.03
N TYR A 253 -6.05 10.68 14.95
CA TYR A 253 -4.77 9.99 14.92
C TYR A 253 -3.67 10.91 14.39
N PHE A 254 -2.47 10.73 14.91
CA PHE A 254 -1.28 11.48 14.53
C PHE A 254 -0.31 10.56 13.79
N PHE A 255 0.25 11.05 12.69
CA PHE A 255 1.28 10.37 11.93
C PHE A 255 2.45 11.34 11.67
N GLY A 256 3.66 10.92 12.06
CA GLY A 256 4.89 11.56 11.59
C GLY A 256 5.08 11.28 10.10
N VAL A 257 5.35 12.32 9.32
CA VAL A 257 5.50 12.27 7.87
C VAL A 257 6.99 12.40 7.54
N ASN A 258 7.60 11.30 7.08
CA ASN A 258 8.99 11.30 6.64
C ASN A 258 9.13 11.70 5.16
N ASP A 259 8.08 11.53 4.34
CA ASP A 259 8.07 11.94 2.93
C ASP A 259 6.66 12.47 2.58
N ILE A 260 6.60 13.71 2.08
CA ILE A 260 5.32 14.36 1.73
C ILE A 260 4.67 13.71 0.49
N THR A 261 5.44 12.97 -0.31
CA THR A 261 4.94 12.26 -1.48
C THR A 261 4.27 10.92 -1.14
N SER A 262 4.25 10.55 0.15
CA SER A 262 3.58 9.36 0.65
C SER A 262 2.06 9.41 0.52
N THR A 263 1.43 8.26 0.71
CA THR A 263 -0.02 8.08 0.56
C THR A 263 -0.60 7.46 1.81
N LEU A 264 -1.64 8.09 2.34
CA LEU A 264 -2.44 7.54 3.43
C LEU A 264 -3.39 6.47 2.87
N ASP A 265 -3.17 5.22 3.26
CA ASP A 265 -4.03 4.10 2.93
C ASP A 265 -5.02 3.83 4.08
N ILE A 266 -6.31 3.94 3.81
CA ILE A 266 -7.38 3.65 4.76
C ILE A 266 -8.10 2.39 4.29
N THR A 267 -8.20 1.40 5.16
CA THR A 267 -8.91 0.15 4.88
C THR A 267 -10.00 -0.06 5.93
N VAL A 268 -11.24 -0.21 5.47
CA VAL A 268 -12.37 -0.57 6.32
C VAL A 268 -12.49 -2.09 6.32
N CYS A 269 -12.44 -2.68 7.52
CA CYS A 269 -12.51 -4.11 7.74
C CYS A 269 -13.73 -4.45 8.61
N ASP A 270 -14.17 -5.70 8.49
CA ASP A 270 -15.18 -6.30 9.34
C ASP A 270 -14.49 -7.23 10.34
N GLU A 271 -14.86 -7.16 11.63
CA GLU A 271 -14.32 -8.03 12.68
C GLU A 271 -14.93 -9.45 12.62
N SER A 272 -15.93 -9.69 11.77
CA SER A 272 -16.52 -11.02 11.63
C SER A 272 -15.48 -12.11 11.32
N ILE A 273 -15.62 -13.26 11.99
CA ILE A 273 -14.72 -14.41 11.92
C ILE A 273 -14.58 -14.92 10.48
N ILE A 274 -15.62 -14.78 9.66
CA ILE A 274 -15.62 -15.19 8.26
C ILE A 274 -14.69 -14.31 7.44
N ASN A 275 -14.72 -12.99 7.67
CA ASN A 275 -13.89 -12.04 6.94
C ASN A 275 -12.44 -12.02 7.42
N SER A 276 -12.19 -12.27 8.71
CA SER A 276 -10.83 -12.43 9.22
C SER A 276 -10.12 -13.66 8.63
N VAL A 277 -10.85 -14.75 8.40
CA VAL A 277 -10.32 -15.96 7.74
C VAL A 277 -10.15 -15.79 6.23
N ARG A 278 -11.06 -15.07 5.56
CA ARG A 278 -10.98 -14.82 4.11
C ARG A 278 -10.06 -13.66 3.71
N GLY A 279 -9.70 -12.80 4.68
CA GLY A 279 -8.94 -11.57 4.41
C GLY A 279 -9.71 -10.60 3.49
N GLU A 280 -11.04 -10.67 3.51
CA GLU A 280 -11.91 -9.80 2.71
C GLU A 280 -12.13 -8.48 3.46
N THR A 281 -11.82 -7.37 2.78
CA THR A 281 -11.96 -6.00 3.30
C THR A 281 -13.23 -5.38 2.75
N LEU A 282 -13.98 -4.64 3.57
CA LEU A 282 -15.23 -3.98 3.17
C LEU A 282 -14.97 -2.86 2.15
N GLY A 283 -13.84 -2.15 2.29
CA GLY A 283 -13.46 -1.13 1.33
C GLY A 283 -12.07 -0.55 1.61
N LYS A 284 -11.50 0.10 0.59
CA LYS A 284 -10.19 0.75 0.64
C LYS A 284 -10.24 2.14 0.05
N LEU A 285 -9.41 3.03 0.60
CA LEU A 285 -9.22 4.39 0.15
C LEU A 285 -7.73 4.71 0.23
N SER A 286 -7.21 5.42 -0.77
CA SER A 286 -5.82 5.88 -0.81
C SER A 286 -5.82 7.37 -1.11
N VAL A 287 -5.33 8.18 -0.17
CA VAL A 287 -5.29 9.63 -0.30
C VAL A 287 -3.82 10.08 -0.27
N PRO A 288 -3.29 10.65 -1.36
CA PRO A 288 -1.94 11.23 -1.35
C PRO A 288 -1.90 12.49 -0.49
N LEU A 289 -0.86 12.67 0.31
CA LEU A 289 -0.78 13.77 1.29
C LEU A 289 -0.85 15.16 0.64
N LEU A 290 -0.24 15.31 -0.53
CA LEU A 290 -0.25 16.57 -1.30
C LEU A 290 -1.64 16.97 -1.86
N ARG A 291 -2.64 16.08 -1.86
CA ARG A 291 -4.02 16.39 -2.27
C ARG A 291 -4.96 16.61 -1.10
N ILE A 292 -4.45 16.60 0.13
CA ILE A 292 -5.27 16.83 1.32
C ILE A 292 -5.61 18.31 1.42
N ASN A 293 -6.91 18.59 1.48
CA ASN A 293 -7.41 19.91 1.86
C ASN A 293 -7.43 19.98 3.39
N ASN A 294 -6.72 20.96 3.96
CA ASN A 294 -6.59 21.07 5.40
C ASN A 294 -7.95 21.41 6.05
N GLU A 295 -8.27 20.65 7.10
CA GLU A 295 -9.40 20.86 8.03
C GLU A 295 -10.80 20.69 7.42
N GLU A 296 -10.92 20.28 6.16
CA GLU A 296 -12.20 20.03 5.50
C GLU A 296 -12.77 18.65 5.88
N LYS A 297 -14.03 18.62 6.33
CA LYS A 297 -14.79 17.37 6.55
C LYS A 297 -15.38 16.91 5.24
N ARG A 298 -14.89 15.80 4.68
CA ARG A 298 -15.29 15.33 3.36
C ARG A 298 -15.63 13.84 3.34
N TRP A 299 -16.67 13.50 2.58
CA TRP A 299 -17.03 12.11 2.29
C TRP A 299 -16.17 11.55 1.16
N TYR A 300 -15.55 10.40 1.41
CA TYR A 300 -14.78 9.66 0.44
C TYR A 300 -15.48 8.35 0.09
N ALA A 301 -15.61 8.04 -1.20
CA ALA A 301 -16.14 6.76 -1.65
C ALA A 301 -15.12 5.65 -1.39
N LEU A 302 -15.59 4.53 -0.85
CA LEU A 302 -14.76 3.36 -0.62
C LEU A 302 -14.64 2.52 -1.90
N LYS A 303 -13.44 2.01 -2.17
CA LYS A 303 -13.14 1.18 -3.33
C LYS A 303 -13.02 -0.29 -2.97
N ASP A 304 -13.22 -1.15 -3.96
CA ASP A 304 -13.02 -2.59 -3.80
C ASP A 304 -11.52 -2.95 -3.62
N ARG A 305 -11.21 -4.22 -3.37
CA ARG A 305 -9.87 -4.76 -3.18
C ARG A 305 -8.88 -4.40 -4.29
N SER A 306 -9.35 -4.25 -5.53
CA SER A 306 -8.53 -3.86 -6.68
C SER A 306 -8.23 -2.35 -6.75
N LYS A 307 -8.87 -1.54 -5.90
CA LYS A 307 -8.83 -0.06 -5.91
C LYS A 307 -9.29 0.58 -7.24
N LYS A 308 -9.97 -0.17 -8.12
CA LYS A 308 -10.46 0.34 -9.43
C LYS A 308 -11.95 0.68 -9.44
N SER A 309 -12.78 -0.13 -8.78
CA SER A 309 -14.24 0.03 -8.74
C SER A 309 -14.74 0.37 -7.33
N ASN A 310 -16.00 0.82 -7.24
CA ASN A 310 -16.68 1.02 -5.95
C ASN A 310 -16.69 -0.27 -5.12
N ALA A 311 -16.56 -0.13 -3.80
CA ALA A 311 -16.70 -1.23 -2.87
C ALA A 311 -18.11 -1.83 -2.89
N LYS A 312 -18.22 -3.08 -2.42
CA LYS A 312 -19.50 -3.78 -2.30
C LYS A 312 -20.35 -3.12 -1.21
N GLY A 313 -21.59 -2.76 -1.53
CA GLY A 313 -22.55 -2.21 -0.57
C GLY A 313 -23.49 -1.18 -1.18
N ASN A 314 -24.30 -0.57 -0.31
CA ASN A 314 -25.21 0.49 -0.70
C ASN A 314 -24.52 1.85 -0.52
N CYS A 315 -23.75 2.27 -1.52
CA CYS A 315 -23.01 3.54 -1.54
C CYS A 315 -21.98 3.65 -0.38
N PRO A 316 -21.01 2.72 -0.29
CA PRO A 316 -20.07 2.70 0.81
C PRO A 316 -19.16 3.94 0.80
N ARG A 317 -19.19 4.71 1.89
CA ARG A 317 -18.46 5.97 2.04
C ARG A 317 -17.95 6.17 3.47
N ILE A 318 -16.86 6.91 3.60
CA ILE A 318 -16.23 7.25 4.88
C ILE A 318 -16.06 8.77 5.01
N LEU A 319 -16.37 9.31 6.18
CA LEU A 319 -16.24 10.72 6.52
C LEU A 319 -14.92 10.94 7.24
N LEU A 320 -14.06 11.75 6.65
CA LEU A 320 -12.71 12.01 7.13
C LEU A 320 -12.46 13.51 7.18
N GLN A 321 -11.67 13.93 8.16
CA GLN A 321 -11.10 15.27 8.25
C GLN A 321 -9.60 15.10 8.40
N MET A 322 -8.82 15.75 7.53
CA MET A 322 -7.37 15.61 7.50
C MET A 322 -6.70 16.98 7.54
N SER A 323 -5.54 17.07 8.17
CA SER A 323 -4.71 18.28 8.17
C SER A 323 -3.25 17.88 8.09
N VAL A 324 -2.51 18.44 7.13
CA VAL A 324 -1.09 18.19 6.93
C VAL A 324 -0.32 19.49 7.11
N VAL A 325 0.72 19.43 7.94
CA VAL A 325 1.68 20.51 8.16
C VAL A 325 3.07 19.94 7.89
N TRP A 326 3.87 20.63 7.07
CA TRP A 326 5.18 20.15 6.63
C TRP A 326 6.13 21.29 6.30
N ASN A 327 7.43 21.04 6.44
CA ASN A 327 8.48 21.98 6.06
C ASN A 327 8.85 21.79 4.57
N PRO A 328 8.70 22.83 3.72
CA PRO A 328 8.95 22.70 2.29
C PRO A 328 10.41 22.47 1.90
N ILE A 329 11.36 23.01 2.67
CA ILE A 329 12.79 22.86 2.39
C ILE A 329 13.24 21.44 2.74
N LYS A 330 12.88 20.95 3.93
CA LYS A 330 13.18 19.57 4.34
C LYS A 330 12.56 18.57 3.37
N ALA A 331 11.31 18.79 2.96
CA ALA A 331 10.64 17.94 1.99
C ALA A 331 11.36 17.94 0.64
N SER A 332 11.83 19.09 0.16
CA SER A 332 12.52 19.20 -1.13
C SER A 332 13.81 18.39 -1.15
N VAL A 333 14.58 18.44 -0.05
CA VAL A 333 15.84 17.67 0.10
C VAL A 333 15.55 16.18 0.29
N ARG A 334 14.52 15.83 1.06
CA ARG A 334 14.13 14.44 1.32
C ARG A 334 13.77 13.68 0.04
N VAL A 335 13.21 14.37 -0.96
CA VAL A 335 12.86 13.80 -2.27
C VAL A 335 14.09 13.28 -3.05
N LEU A 336 15.31 13.62 -2.66
CA LEU A 336 16.56 13.09 -3.25
C LEU A 336 17.08 11.84 -2.52
N SER A 337 16.60 11.57 -1.31
CA SER A 337 16.97 10.37 -0.53
C SER A 337 16.19 9.15 -1.04
N PRO A 338 16.65 7.91 -0.79
CA PRO A 338 15.88 6.72 -1.17
C PRO A 338 14.51 6.72 -0.49
N ARG A 339 13.48 6.27 -1.22
CA ARG A 339 12.14 6.13 -0.67
C ARG A 339 12.11 5.03 0.38
N GLU A 340 11.42 5.28 1.50
CA GLU A 340 11.24 4.27 2.53
C GLU A 340 10.52 3.04 1.95
N THR A 341 11.17 1.89 2.07
CA THR A 341 10.60 0.64 1.60
C THR A 341 9.55 0.18 2.61
N LYS A 342 8.32 -0.02 2.15
CA LYS A 342 7.29 -0.68 2.97
C LYS A 342 7.79 -2.08 3.33
N TYR A 343 7.94 -2.39 4.62
CA TYR A 343 8.48 -3.68 5.05
C TYR A 343 7.56 -4.81 4.62
N VAL A 344 6.26 -4.68 4.89
CA VAL A 344 5.27 -5.70 4.56
C VAL A 344 4.80 -5.53 3.10
N GLN A 345 5.46 -6.23 2.18
CA GLN A 345 5.08 -6.24 0.77
C GLN A 345 4.22 -7.44 0.43
N LYS A 346 3.21 -7.23 -0.42
CA LYS A 346 2.44 -8.34 -0.98
C LYS A 346 3.25 -8.96 -2.12
N PRO A 347 3.23 -10.30 -2.27
CA PRO A 347 3.92 -10.93 -3.38
C PRO A 347 3.38 -10.37 -4.71
N PRO A 348 4.25 -10.12 -5.69
CA PRO A 348 3.83 -9.61 -7.00
C PRO A 348 2.87 -10.59 -7.63
N LYS A 349 1.72 -10.09 -8.09
CA LYS A 349 0.71 -10.92 -8.78
C LYS A 349 1.02 -10.96 -10.27
N PHE A 350 0.92 -12.16 -10.86
CA PHE A 350 1.02 -12.33 -12.30
C PHE A 350 -0.30 -11.91 -12.95
N ASN A 351 -0.32 -10.74 -13.57
CA ASN A 351 -1.49 -10.20 -14.28
C ASN A 351 -1.20 -10.18 -15.77
N ILE A 352 -1.60 -11.23 -16.49
CA ILE A 352 -1.42 -11.36 -17.94
C ILE A 352 -1.98 -10.15 -18.72
N PRO A 353 -3.18 -9.62 -18.41
CA PRO A 353 -3.73 -8.49 -19.18
C PRO A 353 -2.89 -7.20 -19.08
N LEU A 354 -2.20 -7.00 -17.96
CA LEU A 354 -1.33 -5.82 -17.78
C LEU A 354 -0.11 -5.89 -18.71
N ILE A 355 0.41 -7.10 -18.96
CA ILE A 355 1.53 -7.33 -19.87
C ILE A 355 1.13 -6.93 -21.29
N TYR A 356 -0.03 -7.37 -21.76
CA TYR A 356 -0.53 -7.01 -23.08
C TYR A 356 -0.72 -5.49 -23.23
N SER A 357 -1.27 -4.82 -22.20
CA SER A 357 -1.39 -3.35 -22.19
C SER A 357 -0.02 -2.66 -22.26
N ASN A 358 0.97 -3.15 -21.51
CA ASN A 358 2.32 -2.57 -21.49
C ASN A 358 3.07 -2.81 -22.81
N LEU A 359 2.85 -3.95 -23.45
CA LEU A 359 3.40 -4.24 -24.78
C LEU A 359 2.81 -3.33 -25.87
N LYS A 360 1.51 -3.00 -25.79
CA LYS A 360 0.87 -2.04 -26.70
C LYS A 360 1.57 -0.68 -26.63
N PHE A 361 1.79 -0.17 -25.41
CA PHE A 361 2.50 1.08 -25.18
C PHE A 361 3.92 1.07 -25.76
N ILE A 362 4.67 -0.02 -25.56
CA ILE A 362 6.01 -0.18 -26.13
C ILE A 362 5.96 -0.14 -27.66
N ARG A 363 5.05 -0.89 -28.28
CA ARG A 363 4.86 -0.88 -29.74
C ARG A 363 4.58 0.52 -30.26
N ASP A 364 3.71 1.26 -29.57
CA ASP A 364 3.34 2.62 -29.98
C ASP A 364 4.56 3.58 -29.86
N ILE A 365 5.41 3.42 -28.84
CA ILE A 365 6.69 4.14 -28.74
C ILE A 365 7.65 3.75 -29.87
N PHE A 366 7.82 2.46 -30.15
CA PHE A 366 8.70 2.00 -31.23
C PHE A 366 8.23 2.52 -32.59
N ASN A 367 6.91 2.53 -32.83
CA ASN A 367 6.32 3.13 -34.02
C ASN A 367 6.61 4.63 -34.09
N ALA A 368 6.48 5.37 -32.99
CA ALA A 368 6.83 6.80 -32.96
C ALA A 368 8.33 7.04 -33.25
N ILE A 369 9.23 6.23 -32.69
CA ILE A 369 10.67 6.30 -32.96
C ILE A 369 10.96 5.95 -34.42
N TYR A 370 10.30 4.93 -34.97
CA TYR A 370 10.45 4.53 -36.36
C TYR A 370 10.05 5.66 -37.31
N VAL A 371 8.88 6.26 -37.08
CA VAL A 371 8.38 7.40 -37.86
C VAL A 371 9.32 8.60 -37.74
N ALA A 372 9.78 8.92 -36.52
CA ALA A 372 10.75 10.01 -36.31
C ALA A 372 12.08 9.76 -37.03
N ASN A 373 12.58 8.52 -37.01
CA ASN A 373 13.79 8.11 -37.73
C ASN A 373 13.60 8.21 -39.25
N GLU A 374 12.41 7.86 -39.76
CA GLU A 374 12.08 8.03 -41.17
C GLU A 374 12.09 9.51 -41.56
N HIS A 375 11.46 10.39 -40.78
CA HIS A 375 11.54 11.83 -40.99
C HIS A 375 12.97 12.37 -40.97
N TYR A 376 13.81 11.87 -40.05
CA TYR A 376 15.22 12.24 -39.98
C TYR A 376 15.96 11.82 -41.25
N LYS A 377 15.79 10.58 -41.72
CA LYS A 377 16.41 10.10 -42.97
C LYS A 377 16.00 10.94 -44.18
N ARG A 378 14.71 11.23 -44.33
CA ARG A 378 14.22 12.06 -45.45
C ARG A 378 14.85 13.45 -45.47
N ALA A 379 15.13 14.04 -44.30
CA ALA A 379 15.84 15.32 -44.19
C ALA A 379 17.33 15.22 -44.54
N PHE A 380 17.99 14.09 -44.27
CA PHE A 380 19.41 13.86 -44.59
C PHE A 380 19.64 13.41 -46.04
N GLU A 381 18.67 12.72 -46.64
CA GLU A 381 18.73 12.22 -48.02
C GLU A 381 18.26 13.25 -49.06
N TRP A 382 17.90 14.47 -48.62
CA TRP A 382 17.50 15.59 -49.48
C TRP A 382 16.27 15.32 -50.37
N GLU A 383 15.37 14.42 -49.96
CA GLU A 383 14.13 14.15 -50.70
C GLU A 383 13.28 15.41 -50.91
N ASN A 384 13.19 16.25 -49.86
CA ASN A 384 12.61 17.59 -49.93
C ASN A 384 13.72 18.64 -49.83
N ARG A 385 14.05 19.27 -50.96
CA ARG A 385 15.19 20.20 -51.05
C ARG A 385 15.05 21.42 -50.12
N GLU A 386 13.87 22.01 -50.02
CA GLU A 386 13.64 23.20 -49.17
C GLU A 386 13.71 22.88 -47.67
N LEU A 387 13.08 21.78 -47.25
CA LEU A 387 13.08 21.34 -45.86
C LEU A 387 14.49 20.93 -45.40
N SER A 388 15.27 20.29 -46.28
CA SER A 388 16.63 19.86 -45.98
C SER A 388 17.60 21.04 -45.87
N VAL A 389 17.47 22.07 -46.74
CA VAL A 389 18.21 23.33 -46.58
C VAL A 389 17.83 24.01 -45.25
N ALA A 390 16.54 24.14 -44.94
CA ALA A 390 16.08 24.75 -43.71
C ALA A 390 16.57 24.00 -42.46
N ALA A 391 16.54 22.66 -42.49
CA ALA A 391 17.05 21.81 -41.42
C ALA A 391 18.58 21.98 -41.23
N LEU A 392 19.35 22.04 -42.33
CA LEU A 392 20.80 22.26 -42.27
C LEU A 392 21.14 23.65 -41.70
N VAL A 393 20.46 24.70 -42.18
CA VAL A 393 20.66 26.06 -41.66
C VAL A 393 20.28 26.13 -40.18
N GLY A 394 19.16 25.53 -39.79
CA GLY A 394 18.72 25.45 -38.40
C GLY A 394 19.71 24.68 -37.52
N TRP A 395 20.27 23.58 -38.01
CA TRP A 395 21.30 22.80 -37.31
C TRP A 395 22.57 23.62 -37.09
N LEU A 396 23.08 24.29 -38.12
CA LEU A 396 24.27 25.13 -38.02
C LEU A 396 24.04 26.33 -37.08
N ALA A 397 22.89 26.99 -37.19
CA ALA A 397 22.51 28.09 -36.31
C ALA A 397 22.37 27.64 -34.84
N PHE A 398 21.74 26.48 -34.62
CA PHE A 398 21.60 25.89 -33.29
C PHE A 398 22.97 25.67 -32.65
N TRP A 399 23.88 24.96 -33.31
CA TRP A 399 25.20 24.67 -32.74
C TRP A 399 26.11 25.88 -32.64
N TYR A 400 25.91 26.90 -33.47
CA TYR A 400 26.60 28.18 -33.34
C TYR A 400 26.22 28.93 -32.05
N VAL A 401 24.93 28.95 -31.71
CA VAL A 401 24.41 29.65 -30.52
C VAL A 401 24.49 28.79 -29.27
N PHE A 402 24.36 27.47 -29.40
CA PHE A 402 24.22 26.55 -28.27
C PHE A 402 25.45 26.56 -27.38
N ARG A 403 25.24 26.95 -26.12
CA ARG A 403 26.21 26.83 -25.03
C ARG A 403 25.71 25.79 -24.04
N ILE A 404 26.63 25.14 -23.33
CA ILE A 404 26.29 24.04 -22.40
C ILE A 404 25.28 24.42 -21.32
N TRP A 405 25.29 25.67 -20.85
CA TRP A 405 24.34 26.18 -19.86
C TRP A 405 22.90 26.29 -20.39
N MET A 406 22.71 26.28 -21.72
CA MET A 406 21.38 26.28 -22.35
C MET A 406 20.75 24.87 -22.37
N ALA A 407 21.54 23.81 -22.15
CA ALA A 407 21.03 22.43 -22.22
C ALA A 407 19.92 22.16 -21.16
N PRO A 408 20.07 22.54 -19.88
CA PRO A 408 18.98 22.40 -18.91
C PRO A 408 17.78 23.30 -19.22
N LEU A 409 18.00 24.47 -19.84
CA LEU A 409 16.90 25.36 -20.26
C LEU A 409 16.09 24.78 -21.42
N LEU A 410 16.75 24.10 -22.37
CA LEU A 410 16.05 23.40 -23.45
C LEU A 410 15.17 22.27 -22.89
N ALA A 411 15.67 21.55 -21.87
CA ALA A 411 14.90 20.54 -21.17
C ALA A 411 13.75 21.11 -20.31
N LEU A 412 13.76 22.41 -19.97
CA LEU A 412 12.60 23.10 -19.39
C LEU A 412 11.50 23.39 -20.42
N GLY A 413 11.79 23.36 -21.72
CA GLY A 413 10.84 23.68 -22.80
C GLY A 413 9.50 22.93 -22.69
N PRO A 414 9.49 21.59 -22.53
CA PRO A 414 8.25 20.83 -22.33
C PRO A 414 7.48 21.27 -21.08
N PHE A 415 8.16 21.53 -19.95
CA PHE A 415 7.50 22.03 -18.74
C PHE A 415 6.85 23.38 -18.99
N MET A 416 7.54 24.30 -19.66
CA MET A 416 6.99 25.61 -19.99
C MET A 416 5.77 25.49 -20.91
N TYR A 417 5.82 24.63 -21.94
CA TYR A 417 4.69 24.38 -22.84
C TYR A 417 3.43 23.95 -22.08
N TYR A 418 3.53 22.93 -21.21
CA TYR A 418 2.39 22.49 -20.41
C TYR A 418 1.97 23.51 -19.36
N TRP A 419 2.90 24.23 -18.74
CA TRP A 419 2.61 25.26 -17.75
C TRP A 419 1.82 26.44 -18.35
N ILE A 420 2.20 26.90 -19.54
CA ILE A 420 1.49 27.95 -20.29
C ILE A 420 0.11 27.45 -20.75
N GLY A 421 0.04 26.22 -21.30
CA GLY A 421 -1.23 25.60 -21.70
C GLY A 421 -2.21 25.43 -20.54
N GLN A 422 -1.73 25.03 -19.35
CA GLN A 422 -2.56 24.83 -18.16
C GLN A 422 -3.15 26.15 -17.61
N ARG A 423 -2.43 27.27 -17.79
CA ARG A 423 -2.90 28.61 -17.41
C ARG A 423 -4.00 29.13 -18.34
N GLY A 424 -3.96 28.75 -19.63
CA GLY A 424 -5.02 29.05 -20.60
C GLY A 424 -6.25 28.15 -20.48
N ASN A 425 -6.09 26.91 -19.98
CA ASN A 425 -7.12 25.87 -20.07
C ASN A 425 -7.83 25.51 -18.76
N ARG A 426 -7.79 26.38 -17.73
CA ARG A 426 -8.52 26.19 -16.47
C ARG A 426 -10.03 26.00 -16.64
N ASN A 427 -10.59 26.37 -17.81
CA ASN A 427 -12.02 26.23 -18.11
C ASN A 427 -12.40 25.01 -18.98
N ALA A 428 -11.46 24.32 -19.67
CA ALA A 428 -11.81 23.21 -20.57
C ALA A 428 -11.42 21.81 -20.08
N LEU A 429 -10.62 21.70 -19.00
CA LEU A 429 -10.13 20.41 -18.48
C LEU A 429 -11.24 19.56 -17.81
N VAL A 430 -12.43 20.12 -17.56
CA VAL A 430 -13.56 19.37 -17.00
C VAL A 430 -14.36 18.63 -18.08
N LEU A 431 -14.30 19.07 -19.35
CA LEU A 431 -15.15 18.51 -20.42
C LEU A 431 -14.49 17.34 -21.19
N LEU A 432 -13.16 17.34 -21.34
CA LEU A 432 -12.47 16.35 -22.18
C LEU A 432 -12.18 15.00 -21.51
N ASN A 433 -12.33 14.87 -20.19
CA ASN A 433 -12.21 13.58 -19.50
C ASN A 433 -13.48 12.71 -19.60
N GLN A 434 -14.56 13.21 -20.23
CA GLN A 434 -15.79 12.44 -20.48
C GLN A 434 -15.91 11.90 -21.91
N SER A 435 -15.02 12.26 -22.83
CA SER A 435 -15.21 12.02 -24.27
C SER A 435 -14.24 11.02 -24.92
N GLU A 436 -13.36 10.35 -24.17
CA GLU A 436 -12.40 9.36 -24.72
C GLU A 436 -12.64 7.90 -24.27
N GLU A 437 -13.83 7.56 -23.74
CA GLU A 437 -14.15 6.16 -23.36
C GLU A 437 -14.99 5.37 -24.38
N GLU A 438 -15.21 5.86 -25.59
CA GLU A 438 -15.91 5.08 -26.64
C GLU A 438 -15.08 5.02 -27.93
N GLN A 439 -14.14 4.09 -28.00
CA GLN A 439 -13.65 3.59 -29.28
C GLN A 439 -13.35 2.09 -29.21
N SER A 440 -14.41 1.32 -29.46
CA SER A 440 -14.45 -0.01 -30.08
C SER A 440 -13.33 -1.00 -29.72
N ASP A 441 -13.60 -1.79 -28.68
CA ASP A 441 -13.16 -3.18 -28.60
C ASP A 441 -13.95 -3.99 -29.64
N ASP A 442 -13.44 -4.09 -30.88
CA ASP A 442 -13.82 -5.14 -31.83
C ASP A 442 -12.79 -5.16 -32.95
N GLU A 443 -11.71 -5.91 -32.74
CA GLU A 443 -10.95 -6.63 -33.78
C GLU A 443 -9.74 -7.29 -33.11
N LEU A 444 -9.87 -8.58 -32.78
CA LEU A 444 -8.74 -9.49 -32.62
C LEU A 444 -9.28 -10.94 -32.60
N GLU A 445 -9.69 -11.42 -33.77
CA GLU A 445 -9.65 -12.86 -34.05
C GLU A 445 -8.39 -13.22 -34.85
N ASN A 446 -7.90 -14.43 -34.58
CA ASN A 446 -6.83 -15.19 -35.21
C ASN A 446 -5.39 -14.89 -34.79
N HIS A 447 -4.88 -15.69 -33.84
CA HIS A 447 -3.74 -16.56 -34.12
C HIS A 447 -3.78 -17.81 -33.22
N LYS A 448 -3.80 -18.99 -33.86
CA LYS A 448 -3.87 -20.34 -33.23
C LYS A 448 -2.57 -20.78 -32.54
N ASP A 449 -1.60 -19.88 -32.32
CA ASP A 449 -0.27 -20.19 -31.76
C ASP A 449 -0.18 -20.03 -30.24
N ASP A 450 -1.25 -19.53 -29.64
CA ASP A 450 -1.35 -19.23 -28.21
C ASP A 450 -1.13 -20.45 -27.31
N LYS A 451 -1.53 -21.66 -27.74
CA LYS A 451 -1.41 -22.86 -26.88
C LYS A 451 0.03 -23.38 -26.79
N THR A 452 0.80 -23.23 -27.86
CA THR A 452 2.19 -23.71 -27.97
C THR A 452 3.17 -22.74 -27.31
N ILE A 453 2.92 -21.43 -27.46
CA ILE A 453 3.71 -20.39 -26.78
C ILE A 453 3.43 -20.42 -25.28
N LYS A 454 2.16 -20.54 -24.85
CA LYS A 454 1.82 -20.63 -23.42
C LYS A 454 2.55 -21.80 -22.74
N THR A 455 2.61 -22.98 -23.36
CA THR A 455 3.32 -24.15 -22.79
C THR A 455 4.85 -23.98 -22.76
N ARG A 456 5.46 -23.35 -23.76
CA ARG A 456 6.90 -23.02 -23.75
C ARG A 456 7.24 -21.87 -22.78
N LEU A 457 6.32 -20.92 -22.58
CA LEU A 457 6.43 -19.79 -21.66
C LEU A 457 6.33 -20.24 -20.18
N TYR A 458 5.49 -21.24 -19.89
CA TYR A 458 5.43 -21.86 -18.56
C TYR A 458 6.74 -22.57 -18.16
N GLY A 459 7.54 -23.03 -19.12
CA GLY A 459 8.87 -23.62 -18.86
C GLY A 459 9.97 -22.57 -18.58
N LEU A 460 9.73 -21.30 -18.92
CA LEU A 460 10.65 -20.16 -18.73
C LEU A 460 10.05 -19.08 -17.83
N GLN A 461 9.30 -19.51 -16.80
CA GLN A 461 8.52 -18.61 -15.97
C GLN A 461 9.39 -17.50 -15.35
N ASP A 462 10.60 -17.81 -14.89
CA ASP A 462 11.52 -16.87 -14.23
C ASP A 462 12.12 -15.83 -15.18
N LEU A 463 12.50 -16.23 -16.41
CA LEU A 463 12.96 -15.30 -17.44
C LEU A 463 11.82 -14.40 -17.91
N THR A 464 10.62 -14.96 -18.05
CA THR A 464 9.41 -14.21 -18.39
C THR A 464 9.05 -13.21 -17.30
N PHE A 465 9.17 -13.56 -16.02
CA PHE A 465 8.99 -12.64 -14.90
C PHE A 465 10.03 -11.51 -14.90
N THR A 466 11.28 -11.81 -15.22
CA THR A 466 12.35 -10.81 -15.29
C THR A 466 12.10 -9.82 -16.42
N ILE A 467 11.78 -10.32 -17.62
CA ILE A 467 11.43 -9.48 -18.78
C ILE A 467 10.19 -8.65 -18.48
N LYS A 468 9.16 -9.27 -17.89
CA LYS A 468 7.94 -8.57 -17.46
C LYS A 468 8.27 -7.43 -16.50
N ASN A 469 9.02 -7.71 -15.43
CA ASN A 469 9.37 -6.69 -14.43
C ASN A 469 10.22 -5.57 -15.05
N ALA A 470 11.10 -5.88 -16.00
CA ALA A 470 11.88 -4.89 -16.73
C ALA A 470 10.99 -4.00 -17.62
N ILE A 471 10.05 -4.61 -18.35
CA ILE A 471 9.05 -3.89 -19.17
C ILE A 471 8.18 -3.00 -18.28
N ASP A 472 7.59 -3.56 -17.23
CA ASP A 472 6.74 -2.85 -16.27
C ASP A 472 7.51 -1.66 -15.67
N TYR A 473 8.80 -1.84 -15.35
CA TYR A 473 9.65 -0.77 -14.84
C TYR A 473 9.90 0.33 -15.87
N ILE A 474 10.28 0.00 -17.11
CA ILE A 474 10.52 0.99 -18.17
C ILE A 474 9.24 1.78 -18.48
N VAL A 475 8.11 1.10 -18.64
CA VAL A 475 6.81 1.75 -18.86
C VAL A 475 6.50 2.69 -17.70
N SER A 476 6.66 2.24 -16.45
CA SER A 476 6.44 3.09 -15.28
C SER A 476 7.35 4.32 -15.26
N LEU A 477 8.62 4.19 -15.66
CA LEU A 477 9.56 5.32 -15.72
C LEU A 477 9.14 6.35 -16.77
N VAL A 478 8.76 5.91 -17.97
CA VAL A 478 8.31 6.81 -19.05
C VAL A 478 7.01 7.51 -18.66
N GLU A 479 6.05 6.78 -18.07
CA GLU A 479 4.80 7.37 -17.57
C GLU A 479 5.06 8.40 -16.47
N ARG A 480 5.97 8.11 -15.53
CA ARG A 480 6.34 9.04 -14.46
C ARG A 480 7.01 10.29 -15.01
N LEU A 481 7.89 10.16 -16.00
CA LEU A 481 8.50 11.32 -16.66
C LEU A 481 7.45 12.18 -17.39
N LYS A 482 6.52 11.55 -18.11
CA LYS A 482 5.38 12.25 -18.73
C LYS A 482 4.52 12.97 -17.69
N ASN A 483 4.21 12.31 -16.57
CA ASN A 483 3.41 12.86 -15.49
C ASN A 483 4.12 14.00 -14.74
N LEU A 484 5.45 13.97 -14.68
CA LEU A 484 6.28 15.05 -14.15
C LEU A 484 6.19 16.30 -15.04
N VAL A 485 6.29 16.12 -16.37
CA VAL A 485 6.20 17.23 -17.33
C VAL A 485 4.77 17.80 -17.42
N ASN A 486 3.75 16.96 -17.25
CA ASN A 486 2.33 17.35 -17.31
C ASN A 486 1.77 17.96 -16.00
N PHE A 487 2.62 18.26 -15.02
CA PHE A 487 2.20 18.83 -13.72
C PHE A 487 1.16 18.01 -12.95
N THR A 488 1.18 16.68 -13.09
CA THR A 488 0.26 15.80 -12.33
C THR A 488 0.44 15.96 -10.82
N VAL A 489 1.68 16.20 -10.38
CA VAL A 489 2.02 16.64 -9.03
C VAL A 489 2.77 17.98 -9.14
N PRO A 490 2.08 19.13 -8.97
CA PRO A 490 2.68 20.44 -9.22
C PRO A 490 3.94 20.69 -8.40
N TYR A 491 3.95 20.30 -7.12
CA TYR A 491 5.11 20.47 -6.23
C TYR A 491 6.40 19.86 -6.79
N LEU A 492 6.36 18.59 -7.23
CA LEU A 492 7.53 17.92 -7.80
C LEU A 492 7.94 18.55 -9.14
N SER A 493 6.97 18.95 -9.95
CA SER A 493 7.22 19.55 -11.26
C SER A 493 7.93 20.91 -11.11
N TYR A 494 7.50 21.74 -10.16
CA TYR A 494 8.17 23.01 -9.83
C TYR A 494 9.56 22.79 -9.22
N LEU A 495 9.75 21.76 -8.39
CA LEU A 495 11.07 21.40 -7.86
C LEU A 495 12.02 21.01 -8.99
N ALA A 496 11.57 20.18 -9.93
CA ALA A 496 12.34 19.82 -11.12
C ALA A 496 12.68 21.08 -11.96
N MET A 497 11.72 21.99 -12.15
CA MET A 497 11.98 23.23 -12.87
C MET A 497 13.03 24.11 -12.18
N ALA A 498 12.90 24.30 -10.87
CA ALA A 498 13.85 25.07 -10.07
C ALA A 498 15.25 24.44 -10.10
N ALA A 499 15.34 23.12 -9.98
CA ALA A 499 16.61 22.39 -10.07
C ALA A 499 17.28 22.59 -11.44
N MET A 500 16.52 22.49 -12.54
CA MET A 500 17.05 22.72 -13.89
C MET A 500 17.50 24.17 -14.09
N ALA A 501 16.77 25.15 -13.54
CA ALA A 501 17.18 26.56 -13.56
C ALA A 501 18.45 26.81 -12.75
N ILE A 502 18.59 26.20 -11.56
CA ILE A 502 19.80 26.28 -10.73
C ILE A 502 21.00 25.65 -11.46
N VAL A 503 20.82 24.49 -12.11
CA VAL A 503 21.88 23.85 -12.90
C VAL A 503 22.28 24.72 -14.09
N ALA A 504 21.33 25.34 -14.79
CA ALA A 504 21.62 26.28 -15.87
C ALA A 504 22.43 27.49 -15.37
N PHE A 505 22.02 28.07 -14.23
CA PHE A 505 22.72 29.18 -13.60
C PHE A 505 24.14 28.80 -13.15
N ALA A 506 24.32 27.61 -12.57
CA ALA A 506 25.62 27.11 -12.17
C ALA A 506 26.56 26.88 -13.38
N LEU A 507 26.04 26.31 -14.48
CA LEU A 507 26.79 26.13 -15.72
C LEU A 507 27.11 27.46 -16.44
N TYR A 508 26.34 28.52 -16.18
CA TYR A 508 26.62 29.85 -16.69
C TYR A 508 27.77 30.52 -15.93
N LEU A 509 27.80 30.38 -14.59
CA LEU A 509 28.83 30.98 -13.74
C LEU A 509 30.15 30.21 -13.75
N VAL A 510 30.08 28.87 -13.73
CA VAL A 510 31.23 28.00 -13.52
C VAL A 510 31.45 27.13 -14.76
N PRO A 511 32.66 27.12 -15.36
CA PRO A 511 32.97 26.20 -16.45
C PRO A 511 32.72 24.75 -16.05
N ILE A 512 32.14 23.97 -16.96
CA ILE A 512 31.69 22.59 -16.70
C ILE A 512 32.81 21.68 -16.14
N ASN A 513 34.06 21.92 -16.51
CA ASN A 513 35.21 21.12 -16.05
C ASN A 513 35.34 21.15 -14.52
N TYR A 514 35.16 22.31 -13.88
CA TYR A 514 35.23 22.45 -12.42
C TYR A 514 34.03 21.80 -11.73
N LEU A 515 32.85 21.89 -12.34
CA LEU A 515 31.65 21.23 -11.81
C LEU A 515 31.79 19.70 -11.85
N ILE A 516 32.32 19.13 -12.94
CA ILE A 516 32.58 17.69 -13.05
C ILE A 516 33.64 17.25 -12.04
N MET A 517 34.71 18.03 -11.86
CA MET A 517 35.74 17.75 -10.85
C MET A 517 35.16 17.75 -9.43
N ALA A 518 34.37 18.76 -9.09
CA ALA A 518 33.69 18.86 -7.78
C ALA A 518 32.69 17.71 -7.56
N LEU A 519 31.89 17.37 -8.57
CA LEU A 519 30.96 16.22 -8.53
C LEU A 519 31.72 14.90 -8.35
N GLY A 520 32.87 14.74 -9.00
CA GLY A 520 33.75 13.59 -8.82
C GLY A 520 34.21 13.47 -7.36
N ILE A 521 34.81 14.53 -6.82
CA ILE A 521 35.27 14.58 -5.42
C ILE A 521 34.11 14.26 -4.47
N TYR A 522 32.95 14.89 -4.62
CA TYR A 522 31.76 14.61 -3.80
C TYR A 522 31.32 13.14 -3.92
N LYS A 523 31.27 12.58 -5.13
CA LYS A 523 30.79 11.20 -5.35
C LYS A 523 31.71 10.14 -4.74
N PHE A 524 33.02 10.39 -4.70
CA PHE A 524 33.99 9.51 -4.03
C PHE A 524 34.05 9.72 -2.52
N THR A 525 33.85 10.94 -2.02
CA THR A 525 33.94 11.26 -0.58
C THR A 525 32.63 11.02 0.19
N ARG A 526 31.47 10.96 -0.48
CA ARG A 526 30.14 10.83 0.18
C ARG A 526 29.97 9.64 1.13
N LYS A 527 30.63 8.50 0.85
CA LYS A 527 30.56 7.32 1.73
C LYS A 527 31.45 7.47 2.97
N PHE A 528 32.53 8.25 2.85
CA PHE A 528 33.40 8.57 3.97
C PHE A 528 32.74 9.59 4.90
N LEU A 529 32.05 10.60 4.36
CA LEU A 529 31.33 11.58 5.17
C LEU A 529 30.12 10.98 5.89
N ASN A 530 29.36 10.11 5.22
CA ASN A 530 28.16 9.48 5.78
C ASN A 530 28.28 7.94 5.69
N PRO A 531 28.77 7.27 6.75
CA PRO A 531 28.99 5.82 6.74
C PRO A 531 27.69 5.01 6.57
N ASP A 532 26.56 5.51 7.07
CA ASP A 532 25.25 4.86 6.99
C ASP A 532 24.50 5.14 5.67
N ARG A 533 25.14 5.76 4.69
CA ARG A 533 24.49 6.09 3.41
C ARG A 533 24.23 4.82 2.59
N VAL A 534 22.95 4.54 2.34
CA VAL A 534 22.52 3.54 1.36
C VAL A 534 22.88 4.00 -0.07
N PRO A 535 23.53 3.16 -0.90
CA PRO A 535 23.84 3.51 -2.28
C PRO A 535 22.55 3.73 -3.06
N ASN A 536 22.38 4.95 -3.58
CA ASN A 536 21.16 5.39 -4.23
C ASN A 536 21.48 6.28 -5.45
N ASN A 537 20.48 6.46 -6.32
CA ASN A 537 20.56 7.37 -7.46
C ASN A 537 19.54 8.48 -7.30
N ASP A 538 20.01 9.66 -6.91
CA ASP A 538 19.17 10.79 -6.50
C ASP A 538 18.12 11.19 -7.57
N VAL A 539 18.48 11.14 -8.87
CA VAL A 539 17.54 11.44 -9.97
C VAL A 539 16.46 10.36 -10.10
N LEU A 540 16.85 9.10 -9.95
CA LEU A 540 15.92 7.99 -10.04
C LEU A 540 14.98 7.96 -8.84
N ASP A 541 15.50 8.27 -7.65
CA ASP A 541 14.74 8.38 -6.42
C ASP A 541 13.73 9.54 -6.52
N PHE A 542 14.11 10.67 -7.11
CA PHE A 542 13.20 11.77 -7.43
C PHE A 542 12.07 11.31 -8.37
N ILE A 543 12.41 10.70 -9.51
CA ILE A 543 11.42 10.20 -10.49
C ILE A 543 10.52 9.13 -9.87
N SER A 544 11.05 8.31 -8.95
CA SER A 544 10.31 7.22 -8.30
C SER A 544 9.13 7.69 -7.43
N ARG A 545 9.13 8.98 -7.04
CA ARG A 545 8.08 9.61 -6.23
C ARG A 545 6.93 10.15 -7.05
N VAL A 546 7.16 10.38 -8.34
CA VAL A 546 6.08 10.73 -9.25
C VAL A 546 5.21 9.48 -9.45
N PRO A 547 3.87 9.59 -9.36
CA PRO A 547 2.99 8.45 -9.58
C PRO A 547 2.96 8.05 -11.06
N ASP A 548 2.96 6.74 -11.30
CA ASP A 548 2.62 6.16 -12.61
C ASP A 548 1.09 6.15 -12.81
N ASN A 549 0.64 5.77 -14.01
CA ASN A 549 -0.79 5.82 -14.35
C ASN A 549 -1.62 4.82 -13.55
N GLU A 550 -1.03 3.69 -13.13
CA GLU A 550 -1.71 2.73 -12.26
C GLU A 550 -1.98 3.31 -10.88
N VAL A 551 -0.98 3.96 -10.26
CA VAL A 551 -1.12 4.67 -8.98
C VAL A 551 -2.14 5.81 -9.10
N LEU A 552 -2.13 6.56 -10.19
CA LEU A 552 -3.13 7.62 -10.42
C LEU A 552 -4.56 7.08 -10.51
N LYS A 553 -4.77 5.92 -11.14
CA LYS A 553 -6.07 5.23 -11.13
C LYS A 553 -6.49 4.84 -9.71
N GLN A 554 -5.54 4.41 -8.88
CA GLN A 554 -5.81 4.12 -7.45
C GLN A 554 -6.14 5.38 -6.65
N TRP A 555 -5.60 6.54 -7.00
CA TRP A 555 -5.91 7.83 -6.34
C TRP A 555 -7.16 8.53 -6.89
N ARG A 556 -7.70 8.09 -8.02
CA ARG A 556 -8.90 8.70 -8.63
C ARG A 556 -10.07 8.63 -7.65
N GLU A 557 -10.56 9.76 -7.18
CA GLU A 557 -11.76 9.80 -6.34
C GLU A 557 -12.96 9.36 -7.17
N LEU A 558 -13.73 8.40 -6.65
CA LEU A 558 -14.98 8.00 -7.28
C LEU A 558 -16.06 8.95 -6.79
N LYS A 559 -16.99 9.36 -7.68
CA LYS A 559 -18.14 10.17 -7.28
C LYS A 559 -18.87 9.45 -6.14
N VAL A 560 -19.11 10.16 -5.04
CA VAL A 560 -19.86 9.62 -3.92
C VAL A 560 -21.26 9.29 -4.44
N PRO A 561 -21.66 8.01 -4.47
CA PRO A 561 -22.96 7.67 -5.00
C PRO A 561 -24.01 8.27 -4.06
N GLU A 562 -24.89 9.12 -4.59
CA GLU A 562 -26.05 9.58 -3.86
C GLU A 562 -27.05 8.41 -3.74
N PRO A 563 -27.74 8.27 -2.61
CA PRO A 563 -28.76 7.25 -2.48
C PRO A 563 -29.84 7.51 -3.53
N ASN A 564 -30.05 6.55 -4.45
CA ASN A 564 -31.17 6.58 -5.40
C ASN A 564 -32.50 6.45 -4.64
N LEU A 565 -33.04 7.58 -4.16
CA LEU A 565 -34.37 7.68 -3.55
C LEU A 565 -35.50 7.20 -4.48
N ASN A 566 -35.24 7.11 -5.79
CA ASN A 566 -36.26 6.79 -6.80
C ASN A 566 -36.62 5.29 -6.89
N ARG A 567 -35.78 4.36 -6.41
CA ARG A 567 -36.08 2.92 -6.53
C ARG A 567 -37.06 2.41 -5.46
N VAL A 568 -37.15 3.09 -4.32
CA VAL A 568 -38.11 2.77 -3.25
C VAL A 568 -39.50 3.30 -3.60
N ASN A 569 -39.57 4.47 -4.26
CA ASN A 569 -40.85 5.05 -4.68
C ASN A 569 -41.46 4.32 -5.88
N SER A 570 -40.66 3.73 -6.78
CA SER A 570 -41.18 2.95 -7.90
C SER A 570 -41.77 1.61 -7.47
N THR A 571 -41.14 0.91 -6.51
CA THR A 571 -41.68 -0.35 -5.96
C THR A 571 -42.89 -0.10 -5.07
N ARG A 572 -42.92 1.00 -4.30
CA ARG A 572 -44.09 1.36 -3.48
C ARG A 572 -45.28 1.81 -4.34
N ARG A 573 -45.05 2.54 -5.44
CA ARG A 573 -46.09 2.90 -6.42
C ARG A 573 -46.60 1.69 -7.19
N GLN A 574 -45.74 0.77 -7.62
CA GLN A 574 -46.17 -0.46 -8.30
C GLN A 574 -46.96 -1.38 -7.36
N ALA A 575 -46.56 -1.52 -6.09
CA ALA A 575 -47.33 -2.30 -5.11
C ALA A 575 -48.73 -1.71 -4.85
N THR A 576 -48.84 -0.38 -4.70
CA THR A 576 -50.16 0.27 -4.54
C THR A 576 -51.06 0.17 -5.77
N ILE A 577 -50.49 0.11 -6.98
CA ILE A 577 -51.27 -0.04 -8.22
C ILE A 577 -51.75 -1.49 -8.38
N THR A 578 -50.91 -2.48 -8.06
CA THR A 578 -51.31 -3.90 -8.10
C THR A 578 -52.31 -4.30 -7.03
N ASP A 579 -52.32 -3.61 -5.88
CA ASP A 579 -53.30 -3.83 -4.82
C ASP A 579 -54.65 -3.16 -5.12
N LEU A 580 -54.65 -2.08 -5.91
CA LEU A 580 -55.88 -1.44 -6.41
C LEU A 580 -56.52 -2.22 -7.58
N GLU A 581 -55.73 -2.79 -8.49
CA GLU A 581 -56.23 -3.64 -9.59
C GLU A 581 -56.76 -5.02 -9.15
N LYS A 582 -56.45 -5.48 -7.92
CA LYS A 582 -57.03 -6.70 -7.34
C LYS A 582 -58.30 -6.46 -6.51
N ALA A 583 -58.66 -5.20 -6.27
CA ALA A 583 -59.82 -4.80 -5.47
C ALA A 583 -60.99 -4.25 -6.30
N THR A 584 -60.84 -4.19 -7.63
CA THR A 584 -61.88 -3.93 -8.63
C THR A 584 -62.07 -5.18 -9.46
#